data_AF-U7R1B3-F1
#
_entry.id   AF-U7R1B3-F1
#
_cell.length_a   1.000
_cell.length_b   1.000
_cell.length_c   1.000
_cell.angle_alpha   90.00
_cell.angle_beta   90.00
_cell.angle_gamma   90.00
#
_symmetry.space_group_name_H-M   'P 1'
#
loop_
_entity.id
_entity.type
_entity.pdbx_description
1 polymer ?
#
loop_
_entity_poly.entity_id
_entity_poly.type
_entity_poly.pdbx_seq_one_letter_code
_entity_poly.pdbx_strand_id
1 'polypeptide(L)'
;MYYYSAKTNAFYPIELKENYIAAGSLPDDIMEINSDIYYEYAANNAPEGKYRIAGKNGLPEWADIPPPTKDELQQYAQLQKQQLMAEAIKQIAPLQDAVDLDIATEEEKIALSAWKKYRVMLNRVAISQENDIDWPEQPR
;
A
#
# COMPACT_ATOMS: atom_id res chain seq x y z
N MET A 1 12.03 13.73 27.56
CA MET A 1 10.67 13.36 28.01
C MET A 1 9.68 13.71 26.93
N TYR A 2 8.62 12.93 26.82
CA TYR A 2 7.51 13.17 25.91
C TYR A 2 6.20 13.05 26.68
N TYR A 3 5.13 13.61 26.14
CA TYR A 3 3.78 13.20 26.49
C TYR A 3 3.26 12.21 25.46
N TYR A 4 2.51 11.22 25.89
CA TYR A 4 1.75 10.32 25.02
C TYR A 4 0.26 10.49 25.30
N SER A 5 -0.55 10.50 24.23
CA SER A 5 -2.01 10.44 24.33
C SER A 5 -2.48 9.13 23.73
N ALA A 6 -3.24 8.36 24.51
CA ALA A 6 -3.87 7.14 24.06
C ALA A 6 -5.02 7.42 23.09
N LYS A 7 -5.76 8.52 23.30
CA LYS A 7 -6.86 8.96 22.43
C LYS A 7 -6.41 9.25 21.01
N THR A 8 -5.26 9.91 20.84
CA THR A 8 -4.71 10.21 19.51
C THR A 8 -3.65 9.22 19.05
N ASN A 9 -3.26 8.27 19.92
CA ASN A 9 -2.13 7.35 19.72
C ASN A 9 -0.88 8.11 19.22
N ALA A 10 -0.58 9.24 19.84
CA ALA A 10 0.46 10.16 19.38
C ALA A 10 1.36 10.66 20.52
N PHE A 11 2.57 11.08 20.13
CA PHE A 11 3.59 11.61 21.02
C PHE A 11 3.72 13.11 20.82
N TYR A 12 3.87 13.83 21.93
CA TYR A 12 3.98 15.28 21.99
C TYR A 12 5.27 15.62 22.76
N PRO A 13 6.29 16.21 22.11
CA PRO A 13 7.49 16.68 22.79
C PRO A 13 7.13 17.66 23.92
N ILE A 14 7.70 17.45 25.10
CA ILE A 14 7.42 18.28 26.29
C ILE A 14 7.76 19.76 26.04
N GLU A 15 8.81 20.02 25.27
CA GLU A 15 9.30 21.35 24.92
C GLU A 15 8.30 22.17 24.09
N LEU A 16 7.36 21.49 23.40
CA LEU A 16 6.35 22.11 22.55
C LEU A 16 4.98 22.22 23.23
N LYS A 17 4.88 21.91 24.52
CA LYS A 17 3.61 21.89 25.26
C LYS A 17 2.81 23.18 25.11
N GLU A 18 3.44 24.34 25.33
CA GLU A 18 2.77 25.65 25.24
C GLU A 18 2.24 25.93 23.83
N ASN A 19 2.96 25.47 22.79
CA ASN A 19 2.51 25.60 21.40
C ASN A 19 1.26 24.77 21.14
N TYR A 20 1.19 23.54 21.67
CA TYR A 20 0.00 22.69 21.55
C TYR A 20 -1.21 23.25 22.32
N ILE A 21 -0.97 23.83 23.50
CA ILE A 21 -2.01 24.51 24.28
C ILE A 21 -2.54 25.72 23.50
N ALA A 22 -1.65 26.58 23.00
CA ALA A 22 -2.02 27.76 22.23
C ALA A 22 -2.78 27.40 20.93
N ALA A 23 -2.45 26.26 20.32
CA ALA A 23 -3.13 25.73 19.13
C ALA A 23 -4.42 24.95 19.46
N GLY A 24 -4.73 24.68 20.74
CA GLY A 24 -5.87 23.84 21.14
C GLY A 24 -5.76 22.38 20.67
N SER A 25 -4.55 21.90 20.40
CA SER A 25 -4.29 20.56 19.84
C SER A 25 -3.71 19.57 20.85
N LEU A 26 -3.47 20.00 22.09
CA LEU A 26 -3.02 19.13 23.17
C LEU A 26 -4.20 18.32 23.72
N PRO A 27 -4.15 16.97 23.68
CA PRO A 27 -5.18 16.13 24.28
C PRO A 27 -5.25 16.28 25.80
N ASP A 28 -6.40 15.95 26.39
CA ASP A 28 -6.65 15.98 27.84
C ASP A 28 -6.15 14.71 28.56
N ASP A 29 -5.82 13.64 27.83
CA ASP A 29 -5.36 12.35 28.34
C ASP A 29 -3.83 12.19 28.27
N ILE A 30 -3.09 13.29 28.15
CA ILE A 30 -1.64 13.25 28.05
C ILE A 30 -0.99 12.63 29.30
N MET A 31 -0.10 11.68 29.07
CA MET A 31 0.72 11.06 30.11
C MET A 31 2.20 11.33 29.82
N GLU A 32 2.92 11.80 30.83
CA GLU A 32 4.38 11.98 30.72
C GLU A 32 5.07 10.61 30.68
N ILE A 33 5.98 10.46 29.73
CA ILE A 33 6.72 9.23 29.48
C ILE A 33 8.19 9.54 29.21
N ASN A 34 9.04 8.54 29.46
CA ASN A 34 10.46 8.62 29.11
C ASN A 34 10.63 8.67 27.58
N SER A 35 11.65 9.39 27.13
CA SER A 35 12.09 9.40 25.73
C SER A 35 12.37 8.00 25.19
N ASP A 36 12.79 7.03 26.01
CA ASP A 36 13.01 5.66 25.56
C ASP A 36 11.75 5.02 24.95
N ILE A 37 10.58 5.29 25.54
CA ILE A 37 9.28 4.83 25.02
C ILE A 37 8.99 5.50 23.67
N TYR A 38 9.30 6.79 23.52
CA TYR A 38 9.18 7.46 22.22
C TYR A 38 10.12 6.84 21.18
N TYR A 39 11.37 6.56 21.53
CA TYR A 39 12.30 5.94 20.60
C TYR A 39 11.82 4.56 20.16
N GLU A 40 11.43 3.71 21.12
CA GLU A 40 10.93 2.37 20.82
C GLU A 40 9.70 2.39 19.91
N TYR A 41 8.70 3.23 20.20
CA TYR A 41 7.38 3.16 19.57
C TYR A 41 7.12 4.19 18.47
N ALA A 42 8.00 5.16 18.24
CA ALA A 42 7.77 6.22 17.27
C ALA A 42 8.99 6.59 16.42
N ALA A 43 10.19 6.67 17.00
CA ALA A 43 11.38 7.09 16.25
C ALA A 43 12.07 5.91 15.53
N ASN A 44 12.06 4.73 16.13
CA ASN A 44 12.62 3.52 15.55
C ASN A 44 11.62 2.83 14.61
N ASN A 45 12.15 1.97 13.73
CA ASN A 45 11.32 1.13 12.89
C ASN A 45 10.43 0.22 13.75
N ALA A 46 9.16 0.12 13.38
CA ALA A 46 8.27 -0.87 13.96
C ALA A 46 8.84 -2.29 13.74
N PRO A 47 8.65 -3.21 14.70
CA PRO A 47 8.91 -4.63 14.47
C PRO A 47 8.14 -5.14 13.24
N GLU A 48 8.72 -6.11 12.54
CA GLU A 48 8.09 -6.71 11.36
C GLU A 48 6.69 -7.24 11.69
N GLY A 49 5.71 -6.90 10.84
CA GLY A 49 4.33 -7.33 11.02
C GLY A 49 3.59 -6.63 12.17
N LYS A 50 4.14 -5.57 12.77
CA LYS A 50 3.51 -4.86 13.89
C LYS A 50 3.23 -3.39 13.61
N TYR A 51 2.22 -2.86 14.31
CA TYR A 51 1.89 -1.44 14.32
C TYR A 51 1.61 -0.97 15.75
N ARG A 52 1.84 0.32 16.02
CA ARG A 52 1.61 0.90 17.35
C ARG A 52 0.13 1.11 17.58
N ILE A 53 -0.37 0.60 18.70
CA ILE A 53 -1.69 0.89 19.24
C ILE A 53 -1.58 1.61 20.59
N ALA A 54 -2.68 2.19 21.03
CA ALA A 54 -2.84 2.57 22.43
C ALA A 54 -3.21 1.31 23.24
N GLY A 55 -2.28 0.87 24.10
CA GLY A 55 -2.49 -0.25 25.01
C GLY A 55 -3.55 0.07 26.07
N LYS A 56 -4.06 -0.98 26.72
CA LYS A 56 -5.13 -0.84 27.75
C LYS A 56 -4.69 -0.04 28.98
N ASN A 57 -3.38 0.07 29.21
CA ASN A 57 -2.77 0.87 30.26
C ASN A 57 -2.57 2.35 29.86
N GLY A 58 -3.02 2.75 28.66
CA GLY A 58 -2.85 4.10 28.13
C GLY A 58 -1.45 4.39 27.57
N LEU A 59 -0.54 3.40 27.56
CA LEU A 59 0.79 3.52 26.96
C LEU A 59 0.80 2.90 25.55
N PRO A 60 1.76 3.27 24.70
CA PRO A 60 1.90 2.64 23.40
C PRO A 60 2.24 1.15 23.55
N GLU A 61 1.68 0.33 22.66
CA GLU A 61 1.92 -1.12 22.60
C GLU A 61 2.00 -1.57 21.14
N TRP A 62 2.79 -2.61 20.86
CA TRP A 62 2.89 -3.20 19.52
C TRP A 62 1.82 -4.27 19.34
N ALA A 63 0.90 -4.06 18.39
CA ALA A 63 -0.06 -5.06 17.95
C ALA A 63 0.34 -5.64 16.59
N ASP A 64 -0.10 -6.87 16.32
CA ASP A 64 0.09 -7.49 15.01
C ASP A 64 -0.79 -6.78 13.97
N ILE A 65 -0.22 -6.47 12.80
CA ILE A 65 -0.96 -5.90 11.68
C ILE A 65 -2.05 -6.92 11.31
N PRO A 66 -3.34 -6.53 11.34
CA PRO A 66 -4.40 -7.45 10.98
C PRO A 66 -4.24 -7.88 9.52
N PRO A 67 -4.61 -9.12 9.17
CA PRO A 67 -4.64 -9.52 7.78
C PRO A 67 -5.59 -8.58 7.01
N PRO A 68 -5.32 -8.28 5.73
CA PRO A 68 -6.21 -7.48 4.91
C PRO A 68 -7.63 -8.04 4.92
N THR A 69 -8.60 -7.14 4.96
CA THR A 69 -10.02 -7.49 4.81
C THR A 69 -10.29 -7.98 3.40
N LYS A 70 -11.42 -8.69 3.23
CA LYS A 70 -11.88 -9.15 1.90
C LYS A 70 -12.02 -8.01 0.89
N ASP A 71 -12.49 -6.85 1.34
CA ASP A 71 -12.68 -5.68 0.49
C ASP A 71 -11.32 -5.07 0.10
N GLU A 72 -10.36 -5.02 1.01
CA GLU A 72 -8.99 -4.59 0.71
C GLU A 72 -8.32 -5.53 -0.30
N LEU A 73 -8.45 -6.85 -0.13
CA LEU A 73 -7.93 -7.84 -1.08
C LEU A 73 -8.52 -7.65 -2.49
N GLN A 74 -9.83 -7.42 -2.59
CA GLN A 74 -10.48 -7.14 -3.87
C GLN A 74 -9.99 -5.84 -4.51
N GLN A 75 -9.77 -4.79 -3.70
CA GLN A 75 -9.22 -3.53 -4.20
C GLN A 75 -7.79 -3.69 -4.70
N TYR A 76 -6.93 -4.41 -3.97
CA TYR A 76 -5.57 -4.71 -4.40
C TYR A 76 -5.56 -5.50 -5.71
N ALA A 77 -6.38 -6.55 -5.82
CA ALA A 77 -6.53 -7.33 -7.04
C ALA A 77 -7.01 -6.48 -8.23
N GLN A 78 -7.98 -5.58 -8.01
CA GLN A 78 -8.49 -4.69 -9.05
C GLN A 78 -7.42 -3.70 -9.52
N LEU A 79 -6.63 -3.15 -8.59
CA LEU A 79 -5.52 -2.26 -8.90
C LEU A 79 -4.44 -3.01 -9.69
N GLN A 80 -4.09 -4.22 -9.28
CA GLN A 80 -3.12 -5.06 -9.99
C GLN A 80 -3.60 -5.38 -11.42
N LYS A 81 -4.88 -5.74 -11.61
CA LYS A 81 -5.46 -5.93 -12.94
C LYS A 81 -5.32 -4.68 -13.81
N GLN A 82 -5.60 -3.50 -13.25
CA GLN A 82 -5.47 -2.23 -13.97
C GLN A 82 -4.01 -1.95 -14.37
N GLN A 83 -3.05 -2.20 -13.48
CA GLN A 83 -1.62 -2.03 -13.76
C GLN A 83 -1.16 -2.97 -14.89
N LEU A 84 -1.52 -4.25 -14.82
CA LEU A 84 -1.18 -5.24 -15.84
C LEU A 84 -1.82 -4.91 -17.19
N MET A 85 -3.07 -4.44 -17.19
CA MET A 85 -3.75 -3.96 -18.39
C MET A 85 -3.07 -2.73 -18.99
N ALA A 86 -2.64 -1.78 -18.16
CA ALA A 86 -1.94 -0.58 -18.60
C ALA A 86 -0.58 -0.92 -19.23
N GLU A 87 0.18 -1.83 -18.63
CA GLU A 87 1.43 -2.31 -19.21
C GLU A 87 1.21 -3.01 -20.56
N ALA A 88 0.20 -3.90 -20.64
CA ALA A 88 -0.14 -4.55 -21.91
C ALA A 88 -0.52 -3.52 -22.99
N ILE A 89 -1.26 -2.46 -22.64
CA ILE A 89 -1.59 -1.37 -23.59
C ILE A 89 -0.33 -0.66 -24.06
N LYS A 90 0.60 -0.35 -23.15
CA LYS A 90 1.86 0.31 -23.45
C LYS A 90 2.75 -0.49 -24.41
N GLN A 91 2.76 -1.82 -24.27
CA GLN A 91 3.50 -2.72 -25.17
C GLN A 91 2.80 -2.89 -26.53
N ILE A 92 1.46 -2.97 -26.54
CA ILE A 92 0.67 -3.12 -27.76
C ILE A 92 0.77 -1.89 -28.66
N ALA A 93 0.80 -0.67 -28.11
CA ALA A 93 0.74 0.56 -28.88
C ALA A 93 1.81 0.65 -30.00
N PRO A 94 3.13 0.58 -29.73
CA PRO A 94 4.14 0.68 -30.78
C PRO A 94 4.10 -0.50 -31.77
N LEU A 95 3.78 -1.71 -31.29
CA LEU A 95 3.65 -2.89 -32.15
C LEU A 95 2.46 -2.76 -33.11
N GLN A 96 1.37 -2.16 -32.64
CA GLN A 96 0.21 -1.86 -33.47
C GLN A 96 0.54 -0.78 -34.49
N ASP A 97 1.24 0.29 -34.10
CA ASP A 97 1.67 1.35 -35.02
C ASP A 97 2.54 0.77 -36.16
N ALA A 98 3.48 -0.12 -35.85
CA ALA A 98 4.32 -0.77 -36.86
C ALA A 98 3.51 -1.62 -37.85
N VAL A 99 2.46 -2.30 -37.37
CA VAL A 99 1.54 -3.07 -38.24
C VAL A 99 0.68 -2.13 -39.08
N ASP A 100 0.14 -1.06 -38.49
CA ASP A 100 -0.74 -0.10 -39.18
C ASP A 100 0.02 0.70 -40.25
N LEU A 101 1.33 0.87 -40.07
CA LEU A 101 2.24 1.50 -41.05
C LEU A 101 2.83 0.50 -42.07
N ASP A 102 2.45 -0.78 -42.02
CA ASP A 102 2.98 -1.86 -42.87
C ASP A 102 4.51 -2.04 -42.80
N ILE A 103 5.15 -1.65 -41.68
CA ILE A 103 6.60 -1.77 -41.45
C ILE A 103 6.97 -2.81 -40.38
N ALA A 104 5.99 -3.48 -39.78
CA ALA A 104 6.22 -4.46 -38.72
C ALA A 104 7.03 -5.68 -39.19
N THR A 105 8.03 -6.07 -38.38
CA THR A 105 8.73 -7.34 -38.57
C THR A 105 7.85 -8.54 -38.18
N GLU A 106 8.25 -9.75 -38.58
CA GLU A 106 7.53 -10.96 -38.19
C GLU A 106 7.57 -11.18 -36.68
N GLU A 107 8.68 -10.82 -36.01
CA GLU A 107 8.81 -10.86 -34.55
C GLU A 107 7.84 -9.89 -33.88
N GLU A 108 7.70 -8.66 -34.39
CA GLU A 108 6.75 -7.67 -33.87
C GLU A 108 5.30 -8.13 -34.03
N LYS A 109 4.95 -8.78 -35.14
CA LYS A 109 3.62 -9.37 -35.34
C LYS A 109 3.33 -10.51 -34.35
N ILE A 110 4.33 -11.36 -34.09
CA ILE A 110 4.23 -12.44 -33.09
C ILE A 110 4.03 -11.83 -31.69
N ALA A 111 4.85 -10.84 -31.32
CA ALA A 111 4.75 -10.14 -30.05
C ALA A 111 3.38 -9.46 -29.89
N LEU A 112 2.88 -8.77 -30.94
CA LEU A 112 1.58 -8.11 -30.92
C LEU A 112 0.44 -9.10 -30.64
N SER A 113 0.49 -10.27 -31.29
CA SER A 113 -0.49 -11.34 -31.10
C SER A 113 -0.44 -11.88 -29.66
N ALA A 114 0.77 -12.09 -29.12
CA ALA A 114 0.96 -12.55 -27.75
C ALA A 114 0.43 -11.54 -26.72
N TRP A 115 0.79 -10.27 -26.85
CA TRP A 115 0.32 -9.19 -25.97
C TRP A 115 -1.21 -8.98 -26.05
N LYS A 116 -1.81 -9.08 -27.24
CA LYS A 116 -3.28 -9.01 -27.38
C LYS A 116 -3.97 -10.19 -26.70
N LYS A 117 -3.45 -11.41 -26.85
CA LYS A 117 -3.98 -12.60 -26.15
C LYS A 117 -3.87 -12.43 -24.65
N TYR A 118 -2.70 -12.00 -24.16
CA TYR A 118 -2.46 -11.71 -22.75
C TYR A 118 -3.47 -10.69 -22.19
N ARG A 119 -3.67 -9.55 -22.85
CA ARG A 119 -4.64 -8.53 -22.44
C ARG A 119 -6.07 -9.06 -22.36
N VAL A 120 -6.46 -9.92 -23.30
CA VAL A 120 -7.78 -10.58 -23.29
C VAL A 120 -7.91 -11.56 -22.11
N MET A 121 -6.87 -12.36 -21.85
CA MET A 121 -6.84 -13.28 -20.72
C MET A 121 -6.93 -12.52 -19.39
N LEU A 122 -6.14 -11.46 -19.21
CA LEU A 122 -6.21 -10.56 -18.06
C LEU A 122 -7.63 -10.03 -17.84
N ASN A 123 -8.28 -9.55 -18.90
CA ASN A 123 -9.63 -9.02 -18.78
C ASN A 123 -10.64 -10.06 -18.29
N ARG A 124 -10.43 -11.35 -18.63
CA ARG A 124 -11.28 -12.48 -18.21
C ARG A 124 -11.01 -12.97 -16.79
N VAL A 125 -9.89 -12.59 -16.17
CA VAL A 125 -9.61 -12.93 -14.77
C VAL A 125 -10.71 -12.36 -13.89
N ALA A 126 -11.41 -13.24 -13.18
CA ALA A 126 -12.41 -12.88 -12.19
C ALA A 126 -11.71 -12.46 -10.90
N ILE A 127 -12.05 -11.28 -10.38
CA ILE A 127 -11.54 -10.84 -9.08
C ILE A 127 -12.48 -11.40 -8.03
N SER A 128 -12.05 -12.49 -7.38
CA SER A 128 -12.72 -13.10 -6.26
C SER A 128 -12.14 -12.58 -4.94
N GLN A 129 -12.68 -13.04 -3.81
CA GLN A 129 -12.16 -12.73 -2.47
C GLN A 129 -10.99 -13.65 -2.06
N GLU A 130 -10.38 -14.34 -3.02
CA GLU A 130 -9.29 -15.28 -2.76
C GLU A 130 -7.95 -14.55 -2.68
N ASN A 131 -7.08 -15.01 -1.79
CA ASN A 131 -5.77 -14.39 -1.55
C ASN A 131 -4.79 -14.59 -2.71
N ASP A 132 -5.07 -15.53 -3.61
CA ASP A 132 -4.15 -15.94 -4.67
C ASP A 132 -4.90 -15.99 -6.00
N ILE A 133 -4.73 -14.93 -6.79
CA ILE A 133 -5.29 -14.85 -8.15
C ILE A 133 -4.20 -15.31 -9.11
N ASP A 134 -4.50 -16.36 -9.87
CA ASP A 134 -3.63 -16.83 -10.94
C ASP A 134 -3.66 -15.83 -12.11
N TRP A 135 -2.68 -14.93 -12.13
CA TRP A 135 -2.52 -13.97 -13.20
C TRP A 135 -1.88 -14.67 -14.41
N PRO A 136 -2.38 -14.43 -15.64
CA PRO A 136 -1.73 -14.95 -16.82
C PRO A 136 -0.26 -14.48 -16.86
N GLU A 137 0.61 -15.32 -17.41
CA GLU A 137 2.01 -14.96 -17.58
C GLU A 137 2.17 -13.87 -18.65
N GLN A 138 3.03 -12.90 -18.37
CA GLN A 138 3.36 -11.86 -19.33
C GLN A 138 4.17 -12.47 -20.49
N PRO A 139 3.86 -12.11 -21.74
CA PRO A 139 4.69 -12.52 -22.87
C PRO A 139 6.06 -11.83 -22.80
N ARG A 140 7.09 -12.54 -23.27
CA ARG A 140 8.47 -12.06 -23.35
C ARG A 140 8.78 -11.45 -24.71
#